data_AF-A0ABC9D6Q9-F1
#
_entry.id   AF-A0ABC9D6Q9-F1
#
_cell.length_a   1.000
_cell.length_b   1.000
_cell.length_c   1.000
_cell.angle_alpha   90.00
_cell.angle_beta   90.00
_cell.angle_gamma   90.00
#
_symmetry.space_group_name_H-M   'P 1'
#
loop_
_entity.id
_entity.type
_entity.pdbx_description
1 polymer ?
#
loop_
_entity_poly.entity_id
_entity_poly.type
_entity_poly.pdbx_seq_one_letter_code
_entity_poly.pdbx_strand_id
1 'polypeptide(L)'
;MGQSANVESVFFKVPFEEVPDLVASRRVFLSKGYAYVAMSQVVSLVVTQFRCNISKALVLTNRKWTATIKEQEKDRLTPIVEALSNAYFGPDYSQPKDAVEISVKDIDQLAKSSFPLCMRHMLDKLRENHHLKHGGRMQFGLFLKGAGLKLEDALAFWRAEFSQKVGSERFDKEYAYSIRHNYGKEGKRTDYTPYSCQKIISATPGVGDHHGCPYRHFGEENLRAALNKMGVSGHTLEEIMDKVKNRHYQLACTLTFEATHGVSCDSGINHPNQYFSESQKVLRAKNQTVESQSAT
;
A
#
# COMPACT_ATOMS: atom_id res chain seq x y z
N MET A 1 -53.84 -12.48 24.32
CA MET A 1 -52.48 -12.50 24.89
C MET A 1 -51.57 -13.26 23.93
N GLY A 2 -50.93 -12.57 22.99
CA GLY A 2 -49.93 -13.19 22.11
C GLY A 2 -48.56 -12.99 22.73
N GLN A 3 -47.97 -14.07 23.26
CA GLN A 3 -46.57 -14.04 23.69
C GLN A 3 -45.69 -13.93 22.44
N SER A 4 -44.99 -12.80 22.28
CA SER A 4 -43.91 -12.71 21.29
C SER A 4 -42.89 -13.78 21.62
N ALA A 5 -42.73 -14.77 20.73
CA ALA A 5 -41.69 -15.78 20.84
C ALA A 5 -40.34 -15.06 20.95
N ASN A 6 -39.64 -15.31 22.05
CA ASN A 6 -38.33 -14.74 22.31
C ASN A 6 -37.41 -15.15 21.15
N VAL A 7 -36.79 -14.20 20.45
CA VAL A 7 -36.02 -14.44 19.20
C VAL A 7 -34.89 -15.47 19.41
N GLU A 8 -34.44 -15.65 20.66
CA GLU A 8 -33.50 -16.68 21.10
C GLU A 8 -34.02 -18.12 21.01
N SER A 9 -35.33 -18.33 20.84
CA SER A 9 -35.97 -19.66 20.80
C SER A 9 -36.28 -20.16 19.38
N VAL A 10 -35.84 -19.43 18.34
CA VAL A 10 -35.99 -19.87 16.94
C VAL A 10 -34.83 -20.78 16.56
N PHE A 11 -35.15 -22.04 16.27
CA PHE A 11 -34.21 -23.04 15.79
C PHE A 11 -34.52 -23.43 14.35
N PHE A 12 -33.47 -23.50 13.54
CA PHE A 12 -33.51 -24.00 12.17
C PHE A 12 -33.02 -25.43 12.15
N LYS A 13 -33.82 -26.31 11.55
CA LYS A 13 -33.44 -27.70 11.30
C LYS A 13 -32.79 -27.78 9.92
N VAL A 14 -31.52 -28.16 9.87
CA VAL A 14 -30.75 -28.28 8.62
C VAL A 14 -30.00 -29.62 8.57
N PRO A 15 -29.69 -30.17 7.39
CA PRO A 15 -28.74 -31.27 7.28
C PRO A 15 -27.42 -30.89 7.97
N PHE A 16 -26.83 -31.80 8.74
CA PHE A 16 -25.65 -31.46 9.54
C PHE A 16 -24.43 -31.12 8.66
N GLU A 17 -24.42 -31.58 7.42
CA GLU A 17 -23.40 -31.33 6.40
C GLU A 17 -23.33 -29.85 5.97
N GLU A 18 -24.41 -29.09 6.17
CA GLU A 18 -24.47 -27.65 5.82
C GLU A 18 -23.82 -26.75 6.88
N VAL A 19 -23.57 -27.27 8.08
CA VAL A 19 -22.96 -26.52 9.21
C VAL A 19 -21.79 -27.28 9.85
N PRO A 20 -20.77 -27.69 9.06
CA PRO A 20 -19.70 -28.56 9.54
C PRO A 20 -18.84 -27.90 10.64
N ASP A 21 -18.73 -26.58 10.64
CA ASP A 21 -18.03 -25.80 11.67
C ASP A 21 -18.75 -25.86 13.04
N LEU A 22 -20.08 -25.76 13.04
CA LEU A 22 -20.90 -25.87 14.25
C LEU A 22 -20.89 -27.30 14.80
N VAL A 23 -20.88 -28.29 13.90
CA VAL A 23 -20.77 -29.72 14.24
C VAL A 23 -19.41 -30.04 14.82
N ALA A 24 -18.32 -29.63 14.16
CA ALA A 24 -16.96 -29.88 14.61
C ALA A 24 -16.66 -29.27 15.99
N SER A 25 -17.22 -28.08 16.25
CA SER A 25 -17.11 -27.39 17.54
C SER A 25 -18.16 -27.84 18.58
N ARG A 26 -19.01 -28.82 18.25
CA ARG A 26 -20.09 -29.35 19.12
C ARG A 26 -21.03 -28.27 19.67
N ARG A 27 -21.32 -27.24 18.87
CA ARG A 27 -22.14 -26.08 19.26
C ARG A 27 -23.62 -26.19 18.86
N VAL A 28 -24.03 -27.31 18.30
CA VAL A 28 -25.41 -27.58 17.83
C VAL A 28 -25.86 -28.95 18.27
N PHE A 29 -27.17 -29.09 18.51
CA PHE A 29 -27.77 -30.39 18.77
C PHE A 29 -27.94 -31.18 17.48
N LEU A 30 -27.57 -32.47 17.50
CA LEU A 30 -27.68 -33.38 16.36
C LEU A 30 -28.70 -34.48 16.64
N SER A 31 -29.60 -34.72 15.69
CA SER A 31 -30.52 -35.86 15.76
C SER A 31 -30.92 -36.34 14.37
N LYS A 32 -30.79 -37.64 14.15
CA LYS A 32 -31.20 -38.33 12.91
C LYS A 32 -30.68 -37.68 11.62
N GLY A 33 -29.41 -37.24 11.60
CA GLY A 33 -28.79 -36.58 10.44
C GLY A 33 -29.09 -35.10 10.29
N TYR A 34 -29.73 -34.46 11.29
CA TYR A 34 -30.03 -33.03 11.27
C TYR A 34 -29.35 -32.30 12.43
N ALA A 35 -28.90 -31.07 12.14
CA ALA A 35 -28.47 -30.10 13.13
C ALA A 35 -29.60 -29.09 13.42
N TYR A 36 -29.72 -28.71 14.69
CA TYR A 36 -30.67 -27.70 15.16
C TYR A 36 -29.87 -26.44 15.54
N VAL A 37 -29.95 -25.43 14.70
CA VAL A 37 -29.13 -24.21 14.75
C VAL A 37 -29.98 -23.07 15.28
N ALA A 38 -29.52 -22.40 16.33
CA ALA A 38 -30.22 -21.22 16.85
C ALA A 38 -30.09 -20.03 15.90
N MET A 39 -31.04 -19.09 15.94
CA MET A 39 -30.99 -17.85 15.15
C MET A 39 -29.67 -17.07 15.33
N SER A 40 -29.09 -17.09 16.54
CA SER A 40 -27.79 -16.46 16.83
C SER A 40 -26.61 -17.06 16.05
N GLN A 41 -26.77 -18.28 15.52
CA GLN A 41 -25.73 -19.02 14.78
C GLN A 41 -26.04 -19.15 13.29
N VAL A 42 -27.16 -18.60 12.81
CA VAL A 42 -27.61 -18.70 11.41
C VAL A 42 -26.61 -18.10 10.42
N VAL A 43 -25.78 -17.16 10.87
CA VAL A 43 -24.70 -16.55 10.07
C VAL A 43 -23.76 -17.62 9.53
N SER A 44 -23.45 -18.67 10.30
CA SER A 44 -22.58 -19.76 9.84
C SER A 44 -23.19 -20.50 8.62
N LEU A 45 -24.49 -20.78 8.67
CA LEU A 45 -25.22 -21.41 7.57
C LEU A 45 -25.18 -20.53 6.31
N VAL A 46 -25.52 -19.25 6.45
CA VAL A 46 -25.57 -18.31 5.31
C VAL A 46 -24.18 -18.11 4.70
N VAL A 47 -23.16 -17.92 5.53
CA VAL A 47 -21.77 -17.71 5.07
C VAL A 47 -21.25 -18.94 4.33
N THR A 48 -21.53 -20.14 4.83
CA THR A 48 -21.10 -21.39 4.17
C THR A 48 -21.77 -21.54 2.81
N GLN A 49 -23.10 -21.41 2.74
CA GLN A 49 -23.82 -21.50 1.47
C GLN A 49 -23.40 -20.42 0.47
N PHE A 50 -23.22 -19.18 0.95
CA PHE A 50 -22.78 -18.07 0.12
C PHE A 50 -21.39 -18.30 -0.45
N ARG A 51 -20.44 -18.78 0.37
CA ARG A 51 -19.09 -19.15 -0.09
C ARG A 51 -19.14 -20.24 -1.16
N CYS A 52 -19.89 -21.31 -0.93
CA CYS A 52 -20.07 -22.39 -1.92
C CYS A 52 -20.63 -21.86 -3.24
N ASN A 53 -21.67 -21.01 -3.17
CA ASN A 53 -22.30 -20.41 -4.35
C ASN A 53 -21.33 -19.50 -5.12
N ILE A 54 -20.61 -18.62 -4.43
CA ILE A 54 -19.60 -17.76 -5.05
C ILE A 54 -18.48 -18.58 -5.67
N SER A 55 -17.92 -19.57 -4.96
CA SER A 55 -16.85 -20.41 -5.50
C SER A 55 -17.30 -21.13 -6.77
N LYS A 56 -18.50 -21.73 -6.77
CA LYS A 56 -19.06 -22.38 -7.96
C LYS A 56 -19.25 -21.38 -9.11
N ALA A 57 -19.83 -20.21 -8.83
CA ALA A 57 -20.04 -19.17 -9.83
C ALA A 57 -18.73 -18.66 -10.42
N LEU A 58 -17.70 -18.43 -9.59
CA LEU A 58 -16.37 -18.00 -10.03
C LEU A 58 -15.70 -19.05 -10.93
N VAL A 59 -15.79 -20.33 -10.59
CA VAL A 59 -15.23 -21.41 -11.43
C VAL A 59 -15.92 -21.44 -12.80
N LEU A 60 -17.25 -21.37 -12.84
CA LEU A 60 -18.01 -21.36 -14.09
C LEU A 60 -17.70 -20.11 -14.93
N THR A 61 -17.62 -18.95 -14.28
CA THR A 61 -17.25 -17.68 -14.93
C THR A 61 -15.85 -17.75 -15.49
N ASN A 62 -14.85 -18.23 -14.74
CA ASN A 62 -13.47 -18.34 -15.23
C ASN A 62 -13.34 -19.31 -16.42
N ARG A 63 -14.10 -20.42 -16.39
CA ARG A 63 -14.15 -21.37 -17.51
C ARG A 63 -14.69 -20.70 -18.78
N LYS A 64 -15.82 -19.99 -18.66
CA LYS A 64 -16.43 -19.27 -19.79
C LYS A 64 -15.56 -18.09 -20.26
N TRP A 65 -14.91 -17.42 -19.33
CA TRP A 65 -13.97 -16.33 -19.60
C TRP A 65 -12.83 -16.82 -20.49
N THR A 66 -12.11 -17.85 -20.03
CA THR A 66 -10.93 -18.38 -20.72
C THR A 66 -11.27 -19.02 -22.06
N ALA A 67 -12.42 -19.70 -22.16
CA ALA A 67 -12.79 -20.43 -23.37
C ALA A 67 -13.33 -19.56 -24.51
N THR A 68 -13.92 -18.39 -24.20
CA THR A 68 -14.71 -17.65 -25.21
C THR A 68 -14.66 -16.14 -25.02
N ILE A 69 -15.00 -15.64 -23.82
CA ILE A 69 -15.18 -14.19 -23.62
C ILE A 69 -13.86 -13.43 -23.76
N LYS A 70 -12.74 -14.01 -23.31
CA LYS A 70 -11.44 -13.35 -23.36
C LYS A 70 -11.06 -12.90 -24.77
N GLU A 71 -11.26 -13.77 -25.76
CA GLU A 71 -10.95 -13.45 -27.16
C GLU A 71 -12.03 -12.57 -27.81
N GLN A 72 -13.31 -12.82 -27.50
CA GLN A 72 -14.42 -12.02 -28.03
C GLN A 72 -14.39 -10.56 -27.58
N GLU A 73 -13.96 -10.32 -26.34
CA GLU A 73 -13.93 -9.00 -25.70
C GLU A 73 -12.51 -8.44 -25.57
N LYS A 74 -11.59 -8.93 -26.43
CA LYS A 74 -10.17 -8.58 -26.43
C LYS A 74 -9.91 -7.07 -26.44
N ASP A 75 -10.74 -6.32 -27.15
CA ASP A 75 -10.61 -4.86 -27.29
C ASP A 75 -11.52 -4.06 -26.35
N ARG A 76 -12.30 -4.71 -25.48
CA ARG A 76 -13.28 -4.07 -24.59
C ARG A 76 -13.11 -4.45 -23.13
N LEU A 77 -13.59 -5.63 -22.73
CA LEU A 77 -13.61 -6.05 -21.33
C LEU A 77 -12.31 -6.70 -20.89
N THR A 78 -11.64 -7.44 -21.78
CA THR A 78 -10.41 -8.16 -21.44
C THR A 78 -9.32 -7.24 -20.87
N PRO A 79 -9.01 -6.08 -21.48
CA PRO A 79 -7.99 -5.18 -20.95
C PRO A 79 -8.35 -4.63 -19.57
N ILE A 80 -9.65 -4.36 -19.32
CA ILE A 80 -10.14 -3.83 -18.05
C ILE A 80 -10.01 -4.89 -16.95
N VAL A 81 -10.44 -6.12 -17.21
CA VAL A 81 -10.39 -7.23 -16.25
C VAL A 81 -8.95 -7.62 -15.93
N GLU A 82 -8.06 -7.65 -16.92
CA GLU A 82 -6.65 -7.93 -16.70
C GLU A 82 -5.96 -6.79 -15.94
N ALA A 83 -6.31 -5.54 -16.25
CA ALA A 83 -5.79 -4.37 -15.55
C ALA A 83 -6.30 -4.26 -14.12
N LEU A 84 -7.52 -4.72 -13.81
CA LEU A 84 -8.16 -4.65 -12.49
C LEU A 84 -7.29 -5.21 -11.37
N SER A 85 -6.60 -6.32 -11.64
CA SER A 85 -5.68 -6.94 -10.68
C SER A 85 -4.47 -6.06 -10.35
N ASN A 86 -4.10 -5.15 -11.27
CA ASN A 86 -2.96 -4.25 -11.20
C ASN A 86 -3.34 -2.77 -11.03
N ALA A 87 -4.64 -2.49 -10.97
CA ALA A 87 -5.17 -1.14 -10.98
C ALA A 87 -5.12 -0.55 -9.58
N TYR A 88 -4.58 0.65 -9.51
CA TYR A 88 -4.62 1.47 -8.32
C TYR A 88 -5.89 2.33 -8.35
N PHE A 89 -6.80 2.11 -7.40
CA PHE A 89 -8.07 2.82 -7.29
C PHE A 89 -8.05 3.97 -6.27
N GLY A 90 -6.88 4.31 -5.73
CA GLY A 90 -6.73 5.38 -4.75
C GLY A 90 -6.60 6.78 -5.40
N PRO A 91 -6.35 7.82 -4.60
CA PRO A 91 -6.20 9.19 -5.08
C PRO A 91 -5.06 9.35 -6.08
N ASP A 92 -5.29 10.18 -7.10
CA ASP A 92 -4.24 10.60 -8.03
C ASP A 92 -3.34 11.67 -7.40
N TYR A 93 -2.04 11.39 -7.36
CA TYR A 93 -0.99 12.26 -6.81
C TYR A 93 -0.18 12.99 -7.90
N SER A 94 -0.66 12.98 -9.16
CA SER A 94 -0.05 13.73 -10.26
C SER A 94 0.08 15.23 -9.94
N GLN A 95 -0.97 15.77 -9.32
CA GLN A 95 -1.04 17.15 -8.84
C GLN A 95 -1.13 17.16 -7.31
N PRO A 96 -0.32 17.99 -6.62
CA PRO A 96 -0.45 18.18 -5.18
C PRO A 96 -1.79 18.84 -4.86
N LYS A 97 -2.77 18.06 -4.41
CA LYS A 97 -4.02 18.57 -3.83
C LYS A 97 -3.79 18.75 -2.32
N ASP A 98 -3.90 19.99 -1.84
CA ASP A 98 -3.74 20.36 -0.42
C ASP A 98 -2.37 20.05 0.22
N ALA A 99 -1.36 19.69 -0.59
CA ALA A 99 -0.03 19.39 -0.08
C ALA A 99 0.71 20.70 0.26
N VAL A 100 1.25 20.75 1.48
CA VAL A 100 2.22 21.80 1.82
C VAL A 100 3.44 21.59 0.96
N GLU A 101 3.82 22.66 0.27
CA GLU A 101 5.03 22.69 -0.55
C GLU A 101 6.23 22.34 0.33
N ILE A 102 6.97 21.31 -0.05
CA ILE A 102 8.19 20.91 0.67
C ILE A 102 9.38 21.65 0.07
N SER A 103 10.25 22.18 0.93
CA SER A 103 11.50 22.79 0.48
C SER A 103 12.63 21.76 0.44
N VAL A 104 13.69 22.03 -0.33
CA VAL A 104 14.89 21.17 -0.40
C VAL A 104 15.52 20.95 0.97
N LYS A 105 15.45 21.96 1.85
CA LYS A 105 16.07 21.94 3.19
C LYS A 105 15.36 20.97 4.14
N ASP A 106 14.07 20.73 3.93
CA ASP A 106 13.25 19.91 4.82
C ASP A 106 13.35 18.41 4.49
N ILE A 107 13.87 18.05 3.31
CA ILE A 107 13.85 16.67 2.80
C ILE A 107 14.47 15.68 3.79
N ASP A 108 15.62 16.00 4.39
CA ASP A 108 16.29 15.07 5.33
C ASP A 108 15.52 14.90 6.64
N GLN A 109 14.84 15.94 7.12
CA GLN A 109 13.98 15.86 8.29
C GLN A 109 12.71 15.06 7.97
N LEU A 110 12.06 15.37 6.84
CA LEU A 110 10.87 14.67 6.35
C LEU A 110 11.15 13.20 6.06
N ALA A 111 12.37 12.86 5.64
CA ALA A 111 12.76 11.47 5.46
C ALA A 111 12.70 10.69 6.78
N LYS A 112 13.16 11.27 7.88
CA LYS A 112 13.15 10.61 9.20
C LYS A 112 11.75 10.49 9.80
N SER A 113 10.89 11.48 9.58
CA SER A 113 9.57 11.53 10.20
C SER A 113 8.45 10.95 9.31
N SER A 114 8.49 11.21 8.00
CA SER A 114 7.31 11.10 7.14
C SER A 114 7.47 10.25 5.88
N PHE A 115 8.69 9.90 5.47
CA PHE A 115 8.86 9.05 4.29
C PHE A 115 8.60 7.58 4.63
N PRO A 116 7.98 6.81 3.73
CA PRO A 116 7.95 5.35 3.86
C PRO A 116 9.35 4.77 3.61
N LEU A 117 9.59 3.54 4.09
CA LEU A 117 10.90 2.89 4.03
C LEU A 117 11.51 2.84 2.62
N CYS A 118 10.69 2.66 1.56
CA CYS A 118 11.16 2.67 0.18
C CYS A 118 11.80 4.01 -0.23
N MET A 119 11.23 5.13 0.20
CA MET A 119 11.74 6.47 -0.13
C MET A 119 12.91 6.86 0.77
N ARG A 120 12.88 6.45 2.05
CA ARG A 120 14.03 6.61 2.97
C ARG A 120 15.27 5.92 2.44
N HIS A 121 15.14 4.67 2.00
CA HIS A 121 16.26 3.91 1.46
C HIS A 121 16.86 4.57 0.21
N MET A 122 16.01 5.07 -0.70
CA MET A 122 16.50 5.76 -1.89
C MET A 122 17.21 7.07 -1.57
N LEU A 123 16.74 7.83 -0.56
CA LEU A 123 17.45 9.02 -0.11
C LEU A 123 18.80 8.67 0.50
N ASP A 124 18.85 7.68 1.41
CA ASP A 124 20.11 7.21 2.02
C ASP A 124 21.12 6.83 0.92
N LYS A 125 20.68 6.06 -0.09
CA LYS A 125 21.56 5.65 -1.19
C LYS A 125 21.91 6.75 -2.17
N LEU A 126 21.03 7.74 -2.34
CA LEU A 126 21.35 8.94 -3.11
C LEU A 126 22.46 9.74 -2.44
N ARG A 127 22.36 9.97 -1.13
CA ARG A 127 23.37 10.70 -0.35
C ARG A 127 24.70 9.95 -0.26
N GLU A 128 24.68 8.62 -0.19
CA GLU A 128 25.90 7.81 -0.17
C GLU A 128 26.60 7.75 -1.53
N ASN A 129 25.85 7.54 -2.61
CA ASN A 129 26.43 7.27 -3.93
C ASN A 129 26.52 8.48 -4.83
N HIS A 130 25.89 9.59 -4.45
CA HIS A 130 25.68 10.81 -5.24
C HIS A 130 25.07 10.54 -6.63
N HIS A 131 24.30 9.44 -6.74
CA HIS A 131 23.66 9.01 -7.99
C HIS A 131 22.57 7.96 -7.74
N LEU A 132 21.56 7.96 -8.60
CA LEU A 132 20.58 6.88 -8.71
C LEU A 132 20.42 6.45 -10.17
N LYS A 133 20.26 5.14 -10.38
CA LYS A 133 19.87 4.56 -11.68
C LYS A 133 18.46 5.00 -12.10
N HIS A 134 18.10 4.76 -13.36
CA HIS A 134 16.86 5.25 -13.95
C HIS A 134 15.61 4.92 -13.12
N GLY A 135 15.45 3.66 -12.69
CA GLY A 135 14.31 3.25 -11.85
C GLY A 135 14.21 4.03 -10.54
N GLY A 136 15.34 4.27 -9.88
CA GLY A 136 15.41 5.07 -8.64
C GLY A 136 15.07 6.54 -8.87
N ARG A 137 15.61 7.14 -9.94
CA ARG A 137 15.29 8.53 -10.31
C ARG A 137 13.80 8.72 -10.58
N MET A 138 13.18 7.76 -11.26
CA MET A 138 11.74 7.82 -11.55
C MET A 138 10.91 7.63 -10.27
N GLN A 139 11.16 6.58 -9.49
CA GLN A 139 10.37 6.29 -8.30
C GLN A 139 10.49 7.40 -7.25
N PHE A 140 11.72 7.85 -6.95
CA PHE A 140 11.95 8.88 -5.93
C PHE A 140 11.59 10.28 -6.44
N GLY A 141 11.97 10.61 -7.68
CA GLY A 141 11.69 11.93 -8.26
C GLY A 141 10.19 12.22 -8.39
N LEU A 142 9.40 11.23 -8.83
CA LEU A 142 7.95 11.38 -8.89
C LEU A 142 7.32 11.42 -7.50
N PHE A 143 7.83 10.64 -6.54
CA PHE A 143 7.38 10.75 -5.15
C PHE A 143 7.59 12.16 -4.58
N LEU A 144 8.77 12.76 -4.76
CA LEU A 144 9.05 14.12 -4.30
C LEU A 144 8.13 15.16 -4.95
N LYS A 145 7.88 15.04 -6.26
CA LYS A 145 6.90 15.86 -6.97
C LYS A 145 5.51 15.74 -6.33
N GLY A 146 5.02 14.52 -6.13
CA GLY A 146 3.71 14.28 -5.51
C GLY A 146 3.66 14.68 -4.02
N ALA A 147 4.81 14.83 -3.37
CA ALA A 147 4.93 15.34 -2.00
C ALA A 147 4.94 16.89 -1.95
N GLY A 148 4.98 17.56 -3.11
CA GLY A 148 4.91 19.02 -3.22
C GLY A 148 6.23 19.71 -3.53
N LEU A 149 7.29 18.99 -3.93
CA LEU A 149 8.55 19.62 -4.35
C LEU A 149 8.36 20.32 -5.69
N LYS A 150 8.72 21.60 -5.80
CA LYS A 150 8.62 22.36 -7.06
C LYS A 150 9.68 21.92 -8.06
N LEU A 151 9.44 22.21 -9.34
CA LEU A 151 10.39 21.90 -10.41
C LEU A 151 11.77 22.53 -10.18
N GLU A 152 11.82 23.82 -9.83
CA GLU A 152 13.08 24.53 -9.60
C GLU A 152 13.86 23.92 -8.43
N ASP A 153 13.15 23.61 -7.34
CA ASP A 153 13.71 22.95 -6.16
C ASP A 153 14.17 21.52 -6.47
N ALA A 154 13.43 20.78 -7.31
CA ALA A 154 13.83 19.46 -7.76
C ALA A 154 15.10 19.52 -8.62
N LEU A 155 15.20 20.48 -9.54
CA LEU A 155 16.42 20.69 -10.34
C LEU A 155 17.60 21.05 -9.45
N ALA A 156 17.40 21.94 -8.47
CA ALA A 156 18.44 22.31 -7.50
C ALA A 156 18.88 21.10 -6.66
N PHE A 157 17.94 20.33 -6.14
CA PHE A 157 18.19 19.12 -5.34
C PHE A 157 18.99 18.08 -6.14
N TRP A 158 18.52 17.68 -7.32
CA TRP A 158 19.20 16.68 -8.13
C TRP A 158 20.55 17.17 -8.65
N ARG A 159 20.69 18.46 -8.99
CA ARG A 159 21.97 19.04 -9.42
C ARG A 159 22.99 19.02 -8.27
N ALA A 160 22.57 19.40 -7.06
CA ALA A 160 23.46 19.41 -5.89
C ALA A 160 23.97 18.00 -5.54
N GLU A 161 23.12 16.98 -5.66
CA GLU A 161 23.53 15.59 -5.42
C GLU A 161 24.39 15.03 -6.55
N PHE A 162 23.95 15.15 -7.81
CA PHE A 162 24.64 14.47 -8.92
C PHE A 162 25.94 15.16 -9.32
N SER A 163 26.06 16.48 -9.11
CA SER A 163 27.28 17.21 -9.46
C SER A 163 28.51 16.68 -8.74
N GLN A 164 28.36 16.11 -7.54
CA GLN A 164 29.44 15.50 -6.76
C GLN A 164 30.08 14.29 -7.47
N LYS A 165 29.34 13.62 -8.38
CA LYS A 165 29.84 12.44 -9.12
C LYS A 165 30.00 12.66 -10.61
N VAL A 166 29.05 13.33 -11.25
CA VAL A 166 29.03 13.50 -12.72
C VAL A 166 29.39 14.90 -13.18
N GLY A 167 29.45 15.90 -12.28
CA GLY A 167 29.69 17.30 -12.60
C GLY A 167 28.45 18.07 -13.08
N SER A 168 28.43 19.38 -12.87
CA SER A 168 27.26 20.24 -13.15
C SER A 168 26.90 20.33 -14.63
N GLU A 169 27.89 20.44 -15.53
CA GLU A 169 27.61 20.51 -16.98
C GLU A 169 26.98 19.23 -17.52
N ARG A 170 27.47 18.08 -17.05
CA ARG A 170 26.96 16.78 -17.46
C ARG A 170 25.56 16.54 -16.91
N PHE A 171 25.29 17.00 -15.69
CA PHE A 171 23.95 16.99 -15.12
C PHE A 171 22.95 17.71 -16.04
N ASP A 172 23.30 18.90 -16.50
CA ASP A 172 22.42 19.71 -17.34
C ASP A 172 22.13 19.09 -18.71
N LYS A 173 23.14 18.45 -19.30
CA LYS A 173 22.99 17.77 -20.59
C LYS A 173 22.20 16.47 -20.49
N GLU A 174 22.42 15.67 -19.46
CA GLU A 174 21.91 14.28 -19.39
C GLU A 174 20.66 14.11 -18.53
N TYR A 175 20.43 14.96 -17.51
CA TYR A 175 19.41 14.70 -16.48
C TYR A 175 18.35 15.79 -16.35
N ALA A 176 18.72 17.07 -16.52
CA ALA A 176 17.79 18.19 -16.32
C ALA A 176 16.54 18.08 -17.21
N TYR A 177 16.71 17.67 -18.48
CA TYR A 177 15.60 17.44 -19.41
C TYR A 177 14.59 16.40 -18.88
N SER A 178 15.09 15.25 -18.39
CA SER A 178 14.24 14.20 -17.84
C SER A 178 13.46 14.66 -16.61
N ILE A 179 14.03 15.53 -15.78
CA ILE A 179 13.35 16.08 -14.61
C ILE A 179 12.23 17.02 -15.06
N ARG A 180 12.48 17.97 -15.99
CA ARG A 180 11.44 18.86 -16.51
C ARG A 180 10.30 18.09 -17.18
N HIS A 181 10.63 17.00 -17.87
CA HIS A 181 9.64 16.10 -18.49
C HIS A 181 8.73 15.44 -17.45
N ASN A 182 9.26 15.00 -16.31
CA ASN A 182 8.46 14.42 -15.22
C ASN A 182 7.44 15.41 -14.62
N TYR A 183 7.68 16.72 -14.74
CA TYR A 183 6.79 17.80 -14.31
C TYR A 183 5.89 18.33 -15.45
N GLY A 184 5.85 17.66 -16.60
CA GLY A 184 5.00 18.05 -17.72
C GLY A 184 5.41 19.35 -18.43
N LYS A 185 6.63 19.84 -18.22
CA LYS A 185 7.13 21.08 -18.85
C LYS A 185 7.83 20.87 -20.20
N GLU A 186 7.97 19.63 -20.64
CA GLU A 186 8.67 19.24 -21.88
C GLU A 186 7.86 18.21 -22.69
N GLY A 187 8.11 18.12 -24.00
CA GLY A 187 7.54 17.08 -24.87
C GLY A 187 6.01 17.13 -25.01
N LYS A 188 5.33 15.98 -24.91
CA LYS A 188 3.84 15.88 -24.96
C LYS A 188 3.15 16.51 -23.75
N ARG A 189 3.89 17.11 -22.80
CA ARG A 189 3.38 17.66 -21.53
C ARG A 189 2.63 16.62 -20.69
N THR A 190 3.05 15.36 -20.77
CA THR A 190 2.45 14.29 -19.95
C THR A 190 2.90 14.47 -18.50
N ASP A 191 1.94 14.75 -17.64
CA ASP A 191 2.18 14.90 -16.22
C ASP A 191 2.32 13.52 -15.56
N TYR A 192 3.55 13.03 -15.38
CA TYR A 192 3.77 11.68 -14.88
C TYR A 192 3.26 11.52 -13.44
N THR A 193 2.40 10.52 -13.25
CA THR A 193 1.85 10.17 -11.93
C THR A 193 2.91 9.46 -11.09
N PRO A 194 3.05 9.83 -9.80
CA PRO A 194 3.81 9.06 -8.83
C PRO A 194 3.43 7.57 -8.80
N TYR A 195 4.39 6.73 -8.45
CA TYR A 195 4.18 5.28 -8.51
C TYR A 195 3.41 4.77 -7.30
N SER A 196 2.34 4.00 -7.57
CA SER A 196 1.61 3.27 -6.53
C SER A 196 2.46 2.19 -5.88
N CYS A 197 2.09 1.75 -4.66
CA CYS A 197 2.77 0.64 -4.00
C CYS A 197 2.78 -0.61 -4.88
N GLN A 198 1.68 -0.89 -5.58
CA GLN A 198 1.59 -2.03 -6.47
C GLN A 198 2.60 -1.95 -7.63
N LYS A 199 2.73 -0.79 -8.28
CA LYS A 199 3.73 -0.59 -9.34
C LYS A 199 5.16 -0.78 -8.82
N ILE A 200 5.45 -0.25 -7.63
CA ILE A 200 6.75 -0.36 -6.97
C ILE A 200 7.05 -1.80 -6.56
N ILE A 201 6.05 -2.50 -6.01
CA ILE A 201 6.15 -3.91 -5.62
C ILE A 201 6.42 -4.74 -6.86
N SER A 202 5.71 -4.53 -7.97
CA SER A 202 5.86 -5.30 -9.22
C SER A 202 7.17 -5.02 -9.98
N ALA A 203 7.97 -4.03 -9.58
CA ALA A 203 9.27 -3.79 -10.16
C ALA A 203 10.26 -4.92 -9.82
N THR A 204 11.30 -5.07 -10.65
CA THR A 204 12.39 -6.04 -10.45
C THR A 204 13.73 -5.30 -10.46
N PRO A 205 14.17 -4.76 -9.31
CA PRO A 205 15.45 -4.07 -9.21
C PRO A 205 16.62 -5.02 -9.49
N GLY A 206 17.58 -4.57 -10.31
CA GLY A 206 18.80 -5.32 -10.62
C GLY A 206 19.98 -4.96 -9.70
N VAL A 207 21.16 -5.49 -10.01
CA VAL A 207 22.39 -5.18 -9.26
C VAL A 207 22.70 -3.68 -9.34
N GLY A 208 22.86 -3.05 -8.18
CA GLY A 208 23.11 -1.61 -8.05
C GLY A 208 21.87 -0.73 -8.26
N ASP A 209 20.67 -1.32 -8.36
CA ASP A 209 19.41 -0.58 -8.23
C ASP A 209 18.99 -0.49 -6.76
N HIS A 210 18.44 0.67 -6.39
CA HIS A 210 17.92 0.94 -5.05
C HIS A 210 16.42 1.28 -5.04
N HIS A 211 15.74 1.09 -6.18
CA HIS A 211 14.29 1.27 -6.30
C HIS A 211 13.54 0.00 -5.88
N GLY A 212 12.21 0.04 -5.90
CA GLY A 212 11.35 -1.06 -5.48
C GLY A 212 10.84 -0.94 -4.04
N CYS A 213 10.17 -2.00 -3.58
CA CYS A 213 9.64 -2.10 -2.22
C CYS A 213 10.61 -2.89 -1.32
N PRO A 214 11.18 -2.28 -0.26
CA PRO A 214 12.07 -2.97 0.67
C PRO A 214 11.46 -4.22 1.30
N TYR A 215 10.17 -4.18 1.63
CA TYR A 215 9.43 -5.35 2.17
C TYR A 215 9.38 -6.54 1.20
N ARG A 216 9.59 -6.34 -0.10
CA ARG A 216 9.66 -7.42 -1.10
C ARG A 216 11.09 -7.81 -1.45
N HIS A 217 12.00 -6.84 -1.57
CA HIS A 217 13.30 -7.06 -2.19
C HIS A 217 14.47 -7.18 -1.20
N PHE A 218 14.32 -6.71 0.04
CA PHE A 218 15.37 -6.89 1.04
C PHE A 218 15.37 -8.34 1.55
N GLY A 219 16.57 -8.85 1.84
CA GLY A 219 16.72 -10.02 2.68
C GLY A 219 16.24 -9.74 4.11
N GLU A 220 15.84 -10.79 4.84
CA GLU A 220 15.25 -10.68 6.18
C GLU A 220 16.14 -9.88 7.15
N GLU A 221 17.45 -10.13 7.19
CA GLU A 221 18.39 -9.41 8.05
C GLU A 221 18.43 -7.90 7.74
N ASN A 222 18.55 -7.55 6.45
CA ASN A 222 18.59 -6.16 6.00
C ASN A 222 17.28 -5.43 6.30
N LEU A 223 16.14 -6.11 6.14
CA LEU A 223 14.84 -5.53 6.46
C LEU A 223 14.68 -5.29 7.96
N ARG A 224 15.06 -6.27 8.80
CA ARG A 224 15.06 -6.11 10.26
C ARG A 224 15.95 -4.95 10.71
N ALA A 225 17.16 -4.85 10.19
CA ALA A 225 18.07 -3.75 10.49
C ALA A 225 17.47 -2.38 10.10
N ALA A 226 16.85 -2.30 8.92
CA ALA A 226 16.20 -1.06 8.45
C ALA A 226 14.99 -0.67 9.30
N LEU A 227 14.16 -1.64 9.72
CA LEU A 227 13.01 -1.42 10.59
C LEU A 227 13.44 -1.01 12.01
N ASN A 228 14.48 -1.62 12.56
CA ASN A 228 15.08 -1.21 13.83
C ASN A 228 15.57 0.25 13.77
N LYS A 229 16.21 0.69 12.65
CA LYS A 229 16.61 2.09 12.43
C LYS A 229 15.40 3.05 12.40
N MET A 230 14.22 2.56 12.04
CA MET A 230 12.96 3.31 12.10
C MET A 230 12.30 3.29 13.51
N GLY A 231 12.90 2.61 14.48
CA GLY A 231 12.36 2.50 15.85
C GLY A 231 11.36 1.36 16.03
N VAL A 232 11.23 0.45 15.06
CA VAL A 232 10.34 -0.70 15.15
C VAL A 232 11.10 -1.92 15.66
N SER A 233 10.68 -2.47 16.80
CA SER A 233 11.34 -3.58 17.47
C SER A 233 10.34 -4.49 18.21
N GLY A 234 10.83 -5.59 18.78
CA GLY A 234 10.02 -6.50 19.60
C GLY A 234 8.92 -7.22 18.82
N HIS A 235 7.75 -7.37 19.45
CA HIS A 235 6.61 -8.11 18.89
C HIS A 235 6.14 -7.56 17.54
N THR A 236 6.05 -6.24 17.41
CA THR A 236 5.59 -5.59 16.18
C THR A 236 6.52 -5.87 15.00
N LEU A 237 7.84 -5.99 15.24
CA LEU A 237 8.78 -6.39 14.20
C LEU A 237 8.46 -7.81 13.68
N GLU A 238 8.18 -8.76 14.57
CA GLU A 238 7.81 -10.12 14.15
C GLU A 238 6.49 -10.17 13.39
N GLU A 239 5.49 -9.38 13.79
CA GLU A 239 4.22 -9.25 13.05
C GLU A 239 4.45 -8.70 11.63
N ILE A 240 5.29 -7.68 11.48
CA ILE A 240 5.67 -7.12 10.18
C ILE A 240 6.37 -8.20 9.33
N MET A 241 7.30 -8.95 9.92
CA MET A 241 8.01 -10.02 9.24
C MET A 241 7.08 -11.17 8.83
N ASP A 242 6.07 -11.50 9.64
CA ASP A 242 5.02 -12.46 9.27
C ASP A 242 4.21 -11.96 8.05
N LYS A 243 3.82 -10.68 8.02
CA LYS A 243 3.15 -10.11 6.83
C LYS A 243 4.03 -10.19 5.59
N VAL A 244 5.34 -9.94 5.73
CA VAL A 244 6.30 -10.07 4.62
C VAL A 244 6.40 -11.51 4.12
N LYS A 245 6.51 -12.50 5.02
CA LYS A 245 6.55 -13.93 4.68
C LYS A 245 5.29 -14.36 3.91
N ASN A 246 4.14 -13.83 4.30
CA ASN A 246 2.86 -14.05 3.64
C ASN A 246 2.64 -13.15 2.39
N ARG A 247 3.66 -12.42 1.93
CA ARG A 247 3.64 -11.53 0.76
C ARG A 247 2.66 -10.35 0.87
N HIS A 248 2.24 -10.01 2.09
CA HIS A 248 1.36 -8.88 2.40
C HIS A 248 2.18 -7.59 2.62
N TYR A 249 2.96 -7.17 1.62
CA TYR A 249 3.94 -6.08 1.75
C TYR A 249 3.34 -4.72 2.10
N GLN A 250 2.15 -4.39 1.58
CA GLN A 250 1.45 -3.15 1.92
C GLN A 250 0.96 -3.14 3.38
N LEU A 251 0.51 -4.30 3.88
CA LEU A 251 0.14 -4.44 5.29
C LEU A 251 1.38 -4.33 6.19
N ALA A 252 2.51 -4.90 5.80
CA ALA A 252 3.78 -4.72 6.50
C ALA A 252 4.19 -3.23 6.59
N CYS A 253 4.04 -2.49 5.49
CA CYS A 253 4.26 -1.04 5.46
C CYS A 253 3.27 -0.27 6.35
N THR A 254 2.01 -0.71 6.38
CA THR A 254 0.96 -0.11 7.23
C THR A 254 1.27 -0.34 8.71
N LEU A 255 1.59 -1.56 9.13
CA LEU A 255 2.01 -1.86 10.51
C LEU A 255 3.24 -1.03 10.93
N THR A 256 4.18 -0.82 10.00
CA THR A 256 5.34 0.04 10.26
C THR A 256 4.93 1.51 10.43
N PHE A 257 3.96 2.01 9.65
CA PHE A 257 3.37 3.34 9.86
C PHE A 257 2.76 3.46 11.26
N GLU A 258 1.91 2.50 11.64
CA GLU A 258 1.23 2.49 12.93
C GLU A 258 2.21 2.44 14.10
N ALA A 259 3.24 1.59 14.01
CA ALA A 259 4.30 1.48 15.01
C ALA A 259 5.09 2.78 15.19
N THR A 260 5.36 3.48 14.08
CA THR A 260 6.17 4.72 14.10
C THR A 260 5.38 5.96 14.49
N HIS A 261 4.06 5.97 14.26
CA HIS A 261 3.21 7.13 14.51
C HIS A 261 2.31 6.96 15.75
N GLY A 262 2.11 5.74 16.25
CA GLY A 262 1.25 5.44 17.38
C GLY A 262 -0.25 5.65 17.09
N VAL A 263 -0.67 5.51 15.83
CA VAL A 263 -2.06 5.64 15.38
C VAL A 263 -2.42 4.48 14.47
N SER A 264 -3.67 4.00 14.50
CA SER A 264 -4.14 2.97 13.56
C SER A 264 -4.40 3.58 12.17
N CYS A 265 -4.24 2.76 11.14
CA CYS A 265 -4.48 3.12 9.74
C CYS A 265 -5.45 2.12 9.10
N ASP A 266 -6.74 2.24 9.44
CA ASP A 266 -7.78 1.31 9.02
C ASP A 266 -7.95 1.22 7.50
N SER A 267 -7.68 2.32 6.77
CA SER A 267 -7.76 2.36 5.32
C SER A 267 -6.63 1.58 4.62
N GLY A 268 -5.54 1.29 5.36
CA GLY A 268 -4.31 0.73 4.83
C GLY A 268 -3.54 1.70 3.92
N ILE A 269 -2.24 1.44 3.75
CA ILE A 269 -1.36 2.20 2.87
C ILE A 269 -1.22 1.50 1.51
N ASN A 270 -1.65 2.18 0.45
CA ASN A 270 -1.56 1.69 -0.93
C ASN A 270 -0.73 2.57 -1.87
N HIS A 271 -0.22 3.72 -1.38
CA HIS A 271 0.63 4.62 -2.14
C HIS A 271 1.69 5.31 -1.25
N PRO A 272 2.95 5.50 -1.70
CA PRO A 272 3.95 6.22 -0.92
C PRO A 272 3.57 7.67 -0.56
N ASN A 273 2.98 8.41 -1.50
CA ASN A 273 2.46 9.75 -1.24
C ASN A 273 1.25 9.77 -0.28
N GLN A 274 0.47 8.68 -0.19
CA GLN A 274 -0.55 8.53 0.85
C GLN A 274 0.12 8.42 2.22
N TYR A 275 1.12 7.53 2.37
CA TYR A 275 1.89 7.39 3.61
C TYR A 275 2.43 8.75 4.06
N PHE A 276 3.04 9.50 3.15
CA PHE A 276 3.59 10.81 3.43
C PHE A 276 2.51 11.80 3.89
N SER A 277 1.40 11.88 3.18
CA SER A 277 0.31 12.81 3.49
C SER A 277 -0.35 12.49 4.84
N GLU A 278 -0.60 11.21 5.13
CA GLU A 278 -1.16 10.77 6.41
C GLU A 278 -0.18 11.01 7.56
N SER A 279 1.12 10.74 7.36
CA SER A 279 2.15 11.07 8.35
C SER A 279 2.15 12.56 8.69
N GLN A 280 2.11 13.43 7.67
CA GLN A 280 2.07 14.88 7.85
C GLN A 280 0.82 15.34 8.61
N LYS A 281 -0.35 14.74 8.35
CA LYS A 281 -1.59 15.02 9.10
C LYS A 281 -1.44 14.65 10.58
N VAL A 282 -0.90 13.47 10.87
CA VAL A 282 -0.70 12.98 12.24
C VAL A 282 0.27 13.89 13.01
N LEU A 283 1.38 14.28 12.40
CA LEU A 283 2.38 15.13 13.04
C LEU A 283 1.87 16.56 13.30
N ARG A 284 1.11 17.13 12.36
CA ARG A 284 0.48 18.45 12.57
C ARG A 284 -0.54 18.45 13.70
N ALA A 285 -1.38 17.42 13.76
CA ALA A 285 -2.36 17.27 14.84
C ALA A 285 -1.68 17.15 16.22
N LYS A 286 -0.57 16.42 16.31
CA LYS A 286 0.23 16.33 17.55
C LYS A 286 0.78 17.70 17.96
N ASN A 287 1.36 18.46 17.03
CA ASN A 287 1.91 19.78 17.34
C ASN A 287 0.84 20.76 17.83
N GLN A 288 -0.33 20.79 17.19
CA GLN A 288 -1.46 21.65 17.62
C GLN A 288 -2.00 21.29 19.02
N THR A 289 -1.97 20.00 19.37
CA THR A 289 -2.38 19.53 20.70
C THR A 289 -1.38 19.95 21.80
N VAL A 290 -0.08 19.95 21.48
CA VAL A 290 0.97 20.39 22.41
C VAL A 290 0.94 21.91 22.63
N GLU A 291 0.74 22.70 21.57
CA GLU A 291 0.63 24.16 21.66
C GLU A 291 -0.60 24.61 22.47
N SER A 292 -1.73 23.90 22.33
CA SER A 292 -2.94 24.21 23.11
C SER A 292 -2.81 23.84 24.60
N GLN A 293 -2.05 22.80 24.95
CA GLN A 293 -1.79 22.42 26.34
C GLN A 293 -0.76 23.32 27.04
N SER A 294 0.18 23.91 26.30
CA SER A 294 1.21 24.80 26.85
C SER A 294 0.75 26.27 26.96
N ALA A 295 -0.41 26.61 26.41
CA ALA A 295 -1.06 27.91 26.54
C ALA A 295 -2.09 28.01 27.69
N THR A 296 -2.22 26.94 28.49
CA THR A 296 -3.06 26.84 29.72
C THR A 296 -2.20 26.64 30.94
#